data_AF-A0A2R8FBK3-F1
#
_entry.id   AF-A0A2R8FBK3-F1
#
_cell.length_a   1.000
_cell.length_b   1.000
_cell.length_c   1.000
_cell.angle_alpha   90.00
_cell.angle_beta   90.00
_cell.angle_gamma   90.00
#
_symmetry.space_group_name_H-M   'P 1'
#
loop_
_entity.id
_entity.type
_entity.pdbx_description
1 polymer ?
#
loop_
_entity_poly.entity_id
_entity_poly.type
_entity_poly.pdbx_seq_one_letter_code
_entity_poly.pdbx_strand_id
1 'polypeptide(L)'
;MRYVIAERITSQKDCPVILYPKNYLIQPPLYNWQSPNKPAITAHSFHCRGQGGSLSTPEGILYDCEGLRHSITQEVSRYIHPKLIEMVRLLQQDHPKLTIIEAFCCSKHFRFLEASGIFLSQGHLQGTRVLLNLNPPLPTEEILQIPNKLYKKKSDPHLTQFTITESTMSNQEVLLTWKSHDSHTEISLEILHHL
;
A
#
# COMPACT_ATOMS: atom_id res chain seq x y z
N MET A 1 3.70 29.49 18.02
CA MET A 1 4.14 29.94 19.36
C MET A 1 3.03 29.64 20.34
N ARG A 2 3.29 28.88 21.41
CA ARG A 2 2.34 28.72 22.53
C ARG A 2 2.84 29.60 23.67
N TYR A 3 1.99 30.52 24.14
CA TYR A 3 2.26 31.33 25.34
C TYR A 3 1.50 30.71 26.51
N VAL A 4 2.10 30.70 27.69
CA VAL A 4 1.43 30.26 28.92
C VAL A 4 0.71 31.48 29.49
N ILE A 5 -0.61 31.40 29.63
CA ILE A 5 -1.43 32.49 30.17
C ILE A 5 -1.49 32.33 31.69
N ALA A 6 -1.37 33.45 32.42
CA ALA A 6 -1.50 33.46 33.87
C ALA A 6 -2.93 33.07 34.28
N GLU A 7 -3.06 32.07 35.16
CA GLU A 7 -4.33 31.69 35.78
C GLU A 7 -4.39 32.15 37.24
N ARG A 8 -5.57 32.57 37.67
CA ARG A 8 -5.85 32.86 39.08
C ARG A 8 -6.12 31.55 39.80
N ILE A 9 -5.40 31.33 40.90
CA ILE A 9 -5.69 30.24 41.82
C ILE A 9 -5.87 30.80 43.24
N THR A 10 -6.69 30.13 44.04
CA THR A 10 -6.89 30.44 45.45
C THR A 10 -5.89 29.67 46.29
N SER A 11 -5.16 30.35 47.18
CA SER A 11 -4.25 29.68 48.11
C SER A 11 -5.01 28.93 49.20
N GLN A 12 -4.34 28.05 49.95
CA GLN A 12 -4.93 27.30 51.09
C GLN A 12 -5.46 28.18 52.24
N LYS A 13 -5.31 29.51 52.17
CA LYS A 13 -5.88 30.48 53.12
C LYS A 13 -6.92 31.41 52.46
N ASP A 14 -7.54 30.97 51.36
CA ASP A 14 -8.55 31.70 50.57
C ASP A 14 -8.13 33.09 50.08
N CYS A 15 -6.82 33.37 50.06
CA CYS A 15 -6.29 34.59 49.48
C CYS A 15 -6.06 34.39 47.97
N PRO A 16 -6.56 35.27 47.09
CA PRO A 16 -6.37 35.16 45.65
C PRO A 16 -4.91 35.46 45.30
N VAL A 17 -4.24 34.52 44.64
CA VAL A 17 -2.86 34.69 44.17
C VAL A 17 -2.86 34.63 42.64
N ILE A 18 -2.17 35.57 42.01
CA ILE A 18 -1.92 35.55 40.57
C ILE A 18 -0.53 34.95 40.36
N LEU A 19 -0.48 33.76 39.77
CA LEU A 19 0.79 33.18 39.35
C LEU A 19 1.16 33.76 37.98
N TYR A 20 2.33 34.39 37.90
CA TYR A 20 2.93 34.80 36.63
C TYR A 20 3.87 33.69 36.18
N PRO A 21 3.42 32.71 35.37
CA PRO A 21 4.33 31.75 34.79
C PRO A 21 5.36 32.53 33.97
N LYS A 22 6.64 32.20 34.18
CA LYS A 22 7.71 32.88 33.46
C LYS A 22 7.57 32.54 31.97
N ASN A 23 7.28 33.56 31.16
CA ASN A 23 7.11 33.44 29.72
C ASN A 23 8.48 33.26 29.07
N TYR A 24 8.89 32.01 28.89
CA TYR A 24 10.04 31.67 28.06
C TYR A 24 9.56 31.07 26.75
N LEU A 25 10.18 31.50 25.66
CA LEU A 25 9.99 30.88 24.36
C LEU A 25 10.58 29.48 24.38
N ILE A 26 9.71 28.48 24.49
CA ILE A 26 10.09 27.08 24.28
C ILE A 26 10.21 26.90 22.77
N GLN A 27 11.42 26.65 22.28
CA GLN A 27 11.60 26.26 20.88
C GLN A 27 10.87 24.93 20.62
N PRO A 28 10.26 24.77 19.44
CA PRO A 28 9.64 23.50 19.08
C PRO A 28 10.70 22.38 19.15
N PRO A 29 10.31 21.16 19.54
CA PRO A 29 11.24 20.03 19.58
C PRO A 29 11.85 19.83 18.19
N LEU A 30 13.19 19.81 18.14
CA LEU A 30 13.95 19.45 16.95
C LEU A 30 14.06 17.93 16.92
N TYR A 31 13.36 17.31 15.98
CA TYR A 31 13.49 15.89 15.72
C TYR A 31 14.56 15.66 14.65
N ASN A 32 15.56 14.83 14.95
CA ASN A 32 16.48 14.30 13.94
C ASN A 32 15.79 13.20 13.12
N TRP A 33 14.68 13.53 12.47
CA TRP A 33 14.04 12.62 11.52
C TRP A 33 14.92 12.52 10.29
N GLN A 34 15.66 11.42 10.18
CA GLN A 34 16.22 11.01 8.90
C GLN A 34 15.03 10.74 7.97
N SER A 35 14.84 11.60 6.96
CA SER A 35 13.91 11.26 5.89
C SER A 35 14.41 9.96 5.26
N PRO A 36 13.59 8.91 5.17
CA PRO A 36 14.04 7.69 4.53
C PRO A 36 14.46 8.04 3.10
N ASN A 37 15.68 7.64 2.72
CA ASN A 37 16.24 7.87 1.37
C ASN A 37 15.42 7.17 0.26
N LYS A 38 14.38 6.42 0.62
CA LYS A 38 13.53 5.63 -0.26
C LYS A 38 12.05 5.95 0.03
N PRO A 39 11.21 6.22 -0.99
CA PRO A 39 9.79 6.42 -0.78
C PRO A 39 9.18 5.14 -0.20
N ALA A 40 8.58 5.20 0.98
CA ALA A 40 7.98 4.03 1.60
C ALA A 40 6.66 3.68 0.89
N ILE A 41 6.49 2.43 0.45
CA ILE A 41 5.18 1.95 -0.01
C ILE A 41 4.20 1.98 1.17
N THR A 42 3.07 2.64 0.98
CA THR A 42 1.99 2.75 1.98
C THR A 42 0.72 2.12 1.43
N ALA A 43 -0.32 1.95 2.26
CA ALA A 43 -1.62 1.48 1.79
C ALA A 43 -2.17 2.36 0.64
N HIS A 44 -1.89 3.67 0.67
CA HIS A 44 -2.26 4.59 -0.40
C HIS A 44 -1.65 4.24 -1.75
N SER A 45 -0.48 3.60 -1.75
CA SER A 45 0.18 3.16 -2.99
C SER A 45 -0.67 2.12 -3.76
N PHE A 46 -1.58 1.43 -3.07
CA PHE A 46 -2.48 0.40 -3.61
C PHE A 46 -3.88 0.90 -3.96
N HIS A 47 -4.18 2.19 -3.74
CA HIS A 47 -5.49 2.73 -4.09
C HIS A 47 -5.68 2.77 -5.62
N CYS A 48 -6.94 2.66 -6.04
CA CYS A 48 -7.33 2.73 -7.44
C CYS A 48 -6.92 4.07 -8.06
N ARG A 49 -6.23 4.02 -9.20
CA ARG A 49 -5.63 5.17 -9.89
C ARG A 49 -6.24 5.43 -11.27
N GLY A 50 -7.57 5.39 -11.37
CA GLY A 50 -8.24 5.76 -12.61
C GLY A 50 -7.79 7.13 -13.11
N GLN A 51 -7.69 7.28 -14.42
CA GLN A 51 -7.13 8.45 -15.10
C GLN A 51 -8.20 9.39 -15.66
N GLY A 52 -9.47 9.02 -15.55
CA GLY A 52 -10.57 9.91 -15.95
C GLY A 52 -10.95 9.84 -17.42
N GLY A 53 -10.74 8.69 -18.06
CA GLY A 53 -11.19 8.44 -19.42
C GLY A 53 -12.71 8.29 -19.57
N SER A 54 -13.17 8.33 -20.82
CA SER A 54 -14.53 7.95 -21.20
C SER A 54 -14.50 7.04 -22.42
N LEU A 55 -15.41 6.07 -22.48
CA LEU A 55 -15.50 5.09 -23.55
C LEU A 55 -16.95 4.99 -24.01
N SER A 56 -17.19 5.13 -25.31
CA SER A 56 -18.51 4.91 -25.91
C SER A 56 -18.74 3.41 -26.12
N THR A 57 -19.78 2.87 -25.51
CA THR A 57 -20.28 1.50 -25.70
C THR A 57 -21.68 1.52 -26.32
N PRO A 58 -22.20 0.38 -26.83
CA PRO A 58 -23.57 0.31 -27.35
C PRO A 58 -24.65 0.73 -26.35
N GLU A 59 -24.40 0.57 -25.05
CA GLU A 59 -25.33 0.88 -23.95
C GLU A 59 -25.21 2.32 -23.43
N GLY A 60 -24.18 3.07 -23.86
CA GLY A 60 -23.96 4.46 -23.44
C GLY A 60 -22.47 4.82 -23.28
N ILE A 61 -22.19 5.89 -22.54
CA ILE A 61 -20.81 6.31 -22.26
C ILE A 61 -20.41 5.80 -20.87
N LEU A 62 -19.36 4.98 -20.81
CA LEU A 62 -18.71 4.60 -19.58
C LEU A 62 -17.64 5.62 -19.21
N TYR A 63 -17.61 6.02 -17.94
CA TYR A 63 -16.61 6.93 -17.41
C TYR A 63 -15.70 6.18 -16.44
N ASP A 64 -14.43 6.55 -16.43
CA ASP A 64 -13.48 6.12 -15.44
C ASP A 64 -13.73 6.82 -14.08
N CYS A 65 -13.11 6.33 -13.01
CA CYS A 65 -13.25 6.83 -11.65
C CYS A 65 -12.40 8.06 -11.33
N GLU A 66 -11.51 8.49 -12.23
CA GLU A 66 -10.58 9.63 -12.07
C GLU A 66 -9.59 9.50 -10.89
N GLY A 67 -9.60 8.39 -10.14
CA GLY A 67 -8.67 8.10 -9.02
C GLY A 67 -8.83 9.01 -7.79
N LEU A 68 -9.31 10.23 -7.96
CA LEU A 68 -9.39 11.31 -6.97
C LEU A 68 -10.61 11.16 -6.04
N ARG A 69 -11.63 10.41 -6.43
CA ARG A 69 -12.86 10.24 -5.64
C ARG A 69 -12.75 9.15 -4.56
N HIS A 70 -11.67 8.38 -4.55
CA HIS A 70 -11.34 7.44 -3.47
C HIS A 70 -10.54 8.15 -2.39
N SER A 71 -11.21 9.08 -1.69
CA SER A 71 -10.59 9.92 -0.66
C SER A 71 -9.88 9.08 0.41
N ILE A 72 -8.77 9.62 0.94
CA ILE A 72 -7.99 9.13 2.09
C ILE A 72 -8.86 8.83 3.32
N THR A 73 -10.06 9.42 3.40
CA THR A 73 -11.02 9.24 4.49
C THR A 73 -11.99 8.06 4.31
N GLN A 74 -12.03 7.39 3.16
CA GLN A 74 -12.98 6.31 2.92
C GLN A 74 -12.47 4.96 3.41
N GLU A 75 -13.43 4.10 3.76
CA GLU A 75 -13.30 2.67 4.10
C GLU A 75 -12.56 1.83 3.03
N VAL A 76 -12.11 2.44 1.94
CA VAL A 76 -11.42 1.78 0.83
C VAL A 76 -10.12 1.10 1.28
N SER A 77 -9.43 1.69 2.27
CA SER A 77 -8.26 1.07 2.90
C SER A 77 -8.60 -0.22 3.68
N ARG A 78 -9.87 -0.49 4.01
CA ARG A 78 -10.30 -1.79 4.55
C ARG A 78 -10.29 -2.91 3.52
N TYR A 79 -10.35 -2.60 2.22
CA TYR A 79 -10.37 -3.64 1.19
C TYR A 79 -8.96 -4.12 0.83
N ILE A 80 -7.90 -3.35 1.09
CA ILE A 80 -6.55 -3.78 0.73
C ILE A 80 -6.01 -4.73 1.80
N HIS A 81 -5.68 -5.95 1.40
CA HIS A 81 -5.18 -6.97 2.32
C HIS A 81 -3.80 -6.57 2.90
N PRO A 82 -3.63 -6.51 4.23
CA PRO A 82 -2.38 -6.03 4.84
C PRO A 82 -1.14 -6.83 4.43
N LYS A 83 -1.28 -8.15 4.26
CA LYS A 83 -0.21 -9.05 3.81
C LYS A 83 0.31 -8.69 2.41
N LEU A 84 -0.55 -8.16 1.53
CA LEU A 84 -0.16 -7.69 0.21
C LEU A 84 0.82 -6.52 0.32
N ILE A 85 0.54 -5.58 1.23
CA ILE A 85 1.41 -4.43 1.51
C ILE A 85 2.75 -4.91 2.08
N GLU A 86 2.74 -5.88 3.00
CA GLU A 86 3.96 -6.47 3.57
C GLU A 86 4.83 -7.13 2.49
N MET A 87 4.24 -7.93 1.62
CA MET A 87 4.95 -8.60 0.52
C MET A 87 5.63 -7.59 -0.42
N VAL A 88 4.90 -6.57 -0.84
CA VAL A 88 5.46 -5.55 -1.74
C VAL A 88 6.54 -4.72 -1.04
N ARG A 89 6.41 -4.45 0.26
CA ARG A 89 7.46 -3.78 1.03
C ARG A 89 8.74 -4.62 1.13
N LEU A 90 8.62 -5.93 1.30
CA LEU A 90 9.77 -6.83 1.28
C LEU A 90 10.46 -6.79 -0.09
N LEU A 91 9.70 -6.85 -1.18
CA LEU A 91 10.24 -6.67 -2.53
C LEU A 91 10.93 -5.32 -2.71
N GLN A 92 10.36 -4.25 -2.16
CA GLN A 92 10.92 -2.90 -2.27
C GLN A 92 12.29 -2.75 -1.59
N GLN A 93 12.60 -3.57 -0.57
CA GLN A 93 13.88 -3.50 0.11
C GLN A 93 15.05 -3.78 -0.84
N ASP A 94 14.89 -4.80 -1.69
CA ASP A 94 15.86 -5.22 -2.70
C ASP A 94 15.67 -4.47 -4.03
N HIS A 95 14.42 -4.09 -4.35
CA HIS A 95 14.05 -3.42 -5.60
C HIS A 95 13.43 -2.04 -5.33
N PRO A 96 14.26 -1.01 -5.04
CA PRO A 96 13.76 0.31 -4.67
C PRO A 96 13.02 1.04 -5.80
N LYS A 97 13.19 0.61 -7.06
CA LYS A 97 12.52 1.15 -8.25
C LYS A 97 11.24 0.41 -8.63
N LEU A 98 10.74 -0.51 -7.79
CA LEU A 98 9.46 -1.17 -8.00
C LEU A 98 8.35 -0.14 -8.23
N THR A 99 7.49 -0.40 -9.22
CA THR A 99 6.28 0.37 -9.46
C THR A 99 5.05 -0.54 -9.36
N ILE A 100 3.97 0.00 -8.79
CA ILE A 100 2.67 -0.67 -8.77
C ILE A 100 1.96 -0.24 -10.05
N ILE A 101 1.66 -1.19 -10.93
CA ILE A 101 0.88 -0.96 -12.16
C ILE A 101 -0.58 -0.81 -11.80
N GLU A 102 -1.14 -1.82 -11.12
CA GLU A 102 -2.56 -1.87 -10.73
C GLU A 102 -2.69 -2.60 -9.40
N ALA A 103 -3.61 -2.17 -8.54
CA ALA A 103 -3.78 -2.72 -7.20
C ALA A 103 -5.27 -2.87 -6.88
N PHE A 104 -5.76 -2.28 -5.79
CA PHE A 104 -7.20 -2.23 -5.59
C PHE A 104 -7.83 -1.39 -6.71
N CYS A 105 -8.85 -1.93 -7.34
CA CYS A 105 -9.59 -1.29 -8.41
C CYS A 105 -11.05 -1.15 -7.97
N CYS A 106 -11.62 0.06 -8.05
CA CYS A 106 -13.04 0.23 -7.74
C CYS A 106 -13.91 -0.37 -8.85
N SER A 107 -15.16 -0.73 -8.55
CA SER A 107 -16.08 -1.32 -9.54
C SER A 107 -16.27 -0.47 -10.79
N LYS A 108 -16.23 0.87 -10.66
CA LYS A 108 -16.35 1.79 -11.80
C LYS A 108 -15.13 1.69 -12.72
N HIS A 109 -13.92 1.74 -12.16
CA HIS A 109 -12.67 1.62 -12.92
C HIS A 109 -12.52 0.23 -13.54
N PHE A 110 -12.86 -0.81 -12.78
CA PHE A 110 -12.76 -2.20 -13.22
C PHE A 110 -13.60 -2.44 -14.48
N ARG A 111 -14.87 -2.04 -14.45
CA ARG A 111 -15.77 -2.15 -15.62
C ARG A 111 -15.30 -1.30 -16.80
N PHE A 112 -14.76 -0.11 -16.52
CA PHE A 112 -14.18 0.74 -17.57
C PHE A 112 -13.00 0.04 -18.26
N LEU A 113 -12.09 -0.56 -17.48
CA LEU A 113 -10.95 -1.31 -18.00
C LEU A 113 -11.37 -2.54 -18.80
N GLU A 114 -12.33 -3.32 -18.29
CA GLU A 114 -12.90 -4.48 -19.02
C GLU A 114 -13.47 -4.06 -20.37
N ALA A 115 -14.27 -2.98 -20.41
CA ALA A 115 -14.84 -2.46 -21.64
C ALA A 115 -13.76 -1.94 -22.61
N SER A 116 -12.61 -1.49 -22.10
CA SER A 116 -11.46 -1.08 -22.91
C SER A 116 -10.58 -2.24 -23.40
N GLY A 117 -10.95 -3.50 -23.08
CA GLY A 117 -10.21 -4.70 -23.48
C GLY A 117 -9.10 -5.11 -22.51
N ILE A 118 -8.99 -4.46 -21.35
CA ILE A 118 -8.03 -4.80 -20.29
C ILE A 118 -8.72 -5.73 -19.30
N PHE A 119 -8.28 -6.99 -19.28
CA PHE A 119 -8.81 -8.00 -18.38
C PHE A 119 -8.05 -8.01 -17.06
N LEU A 120 -8.73 -7.71 -15.96
CA LEU A 120 -8.19 -7.80 -14.60
C LEU A 120 -8.85 -8.97 -13.84
N SER A 121 -8.10 -9.60 -12.94
CA SER A 121 -8.67 -10.56 -12.00
C SER A 121 -9.59 -9.85 -10.99
N GLN A 122 -10.64 -10.55 -10.55
CA GLN A 122 -11.54 -10.11 -9.49
C GLN A 122 -10.81 -9.81 -8.17
N GLY A 123 -9.61 -10.35 -7.94
CA GLY A 123 -8.78 -10.01 -6.78
C GLY A 123 -8.42 -8.52 -6.69
N HIS A 124 -8.43 -7.78 -7.81
CA HIS A 124 -8.26 -6.32 -7.80
C HIS A 124 -9.47 -5.60 -7.20
N LEU A 125 -10.70 -6.08 -7.45
CA LEU A 125 -11.92 -5.55 -6.82
C LEU A 125 -11.96 -5.84 -5.32
N GLN A 126 -11.38 -6.96 -4.91
CA GLN A 126 -11.34 -7.41 -3.51
C GLN A 126 -10.15 -6.82 -2.73
N GLY A 127 -9.22 -6.13 -3.40
CA GLY A 127 -8.00 -5.59 -2.79
C GLY A 127 -7.02 -6.68 -2.31
N THR A 128 -7.11 -7.87 -2.89
CA THR A 128 -6.29 -9.04 -2.55
C THR A 128 -5.22 -9.31 -3.61
N ARG A 129 -5.24 -8.56 -4.72
CA ARG A 129 -4.30 -8.68 -5.83
C ARG A 129 -3.61 -7.37 -6.16
N VAL A 130 -2.34 -7.46 -6.54
CA VAL A 130 -1.53 -6.34 -7.06
C VAL A 130 -0.69 -6.80 -8.24
N LEU A 131 -0.54 -5.91 -9.22
CA LEU A 131 0.35 -6.03 -10.36
C LEU A 131 1.49 -5.02 -10.19
N LEU A 132 2.71 -5.51 -10.34
CA LEU A 132 3.96 -4.81 -10.06
C LEU A 132 4.85 -4.88 -11.29
N ASN A 133 5.67 -3.85 -11.46
CA ASN A 133 6.74 -3.83 -12.43
C ASN A 133 8.08 -3.60 -11.72
N LEU A 134 9.06 -4.44 -12.04
CA LEU A 134 10.42 -4.42 -11.52
C LEU A 134 11.40 -4.07 -12.63
N ASN A 135 12.13 -2.97 -12.46
CA ASN A 135 13.22 -2.57 -13.33
C ASN A 135 14.49 -2.31 -12.48
N PRO A 136 15.59 -3.05 -12.70
CA PRO A 136 15.84 -4.03 -13.78
C PRO A 136 15.04 -5.34 -13.64
N PRO A 137 14.97 -6.18 -14.70
CA PRO A 137 14.36 -7.50 -14.63
C PRO A 137 14.95 -8.33 -13.49
N LEU A 138 14.10 -9.15 -12.87
CA LEU A 138 14.46 -10.04 -11.78
C LEU A 138 14.69 -11.46 -12.29
N PRO A 139 15.84 -12.10 -12.02
CA PRO A 139 16.07 -13.51 -12.32
C PRO A 139 15.09 -14.40 -11.56
N THR A 140 14.71 -15.53 -12.16
CA THR A 140 13.78 -16.48 -11.53
C THR A 140 14.27 -16.94 -10.17
N GLU A 141 15.57 -17.17 -10.01
CA GLU A 141 16.19 -17.62 -8.77
C GLU A 141 15.96 -16.62 -7.62
N GLU A 142 15.99 -15.31 -7.92
CA GLU A 142 15.73 -14.25 -6.94
C GLU A 142 14.24 -14.19 -6.56
N ILE A 143 13.34 -14.42 -7.52
CA ILE A 143 11.89 -14.53 -7.27
C ILE A 143 11.61 -15.70 -6.30
N LEU A 144 12.28 -16.83 -6.49
CA LEU A 144 12.13 -18.00 -5.63
C LEU A 144 12.69 -17.81 -4.21
N GLN A 145 13.45 -16.74 -3.95
CA GLN A 145 13.88 -16.37 -2.59
C GLN A 145 12.87 -15.50 -1.83
N ILE A 146 11.87 -14.93 -2.52
CA ILE A 146 10.83 -14.10 -1.88
C ILE A 146 10.11 -14.86 -0.74
N PRO A 147 9.72 -16.14 -0.87
CA PRO A 147 9.12 -16.90 0.21
C PRO A 147 9.97 -16.99 1.47
N ASN A 148 11.28 -17.16 1.33
CA ASN A 148 12.20 -17.27 2.46
C ASN A 148 12.23 -15.97 3.29
N LYS A 149 11.96 -14.83 2.65
CA LYS A 149 11.83 -13.52 3.30
C LYS A 149 10.46 -13.34 3.95
N LEU A 150 9.41 -13.88 3.33
CA LEU A 150 8.03 -13.81 3.81
C LEU A 150 7.79 -14.70 5.02
N TYR A 151 8.18 -15.96 4.94
CA TYR A 151 7.93 -16.96 5.97
C TYR A 151 9.21 -17.18 6.77
N LYS A 152 9.38 -16.38 7.83
CA LYS A 152 10.51 -16.53 8.77
C LYS A 152 10.44 -17.89 9.47
N LYS A 153 11.57 -18.34 10.04
CA LYS A 153 11.79 -19.64 10.72
C LYS A 153 10.73 -20.14 11.75
N LYS A 154 9.75 -19.31 12.15
CA LYS A 154 8.65 -19.69 13.07
C LYS A 154 7.29 -19.83 12.39
N SER A 155 7.24 -19.81 11.05
CA SER A 155 6.00 -19.94 10.30
C SER A 155 5.54 -21.40 10.28
N ASP A 156 4.23 -21.61 10.14
CA ASP A 156 3.65 -22.94 9.94
C ASP A 156 4.34 -23.65 8.75
N PRO A 157 4.84 -24.90 8.93
CA PRO A 157 5.47 -25.66 7.85
C PRO A 157 4.63 -25.76 6.58
N HIS A 158 3.30 -25.83 6.69
CA HIS A 158 2.39 -25.90 5.54
C HIS A 158 2.38 -24.61 4.72
N LEU A 159 2.62 -23.46 5.36
CA LEU A 159 2.75 -22.17 4.69
C LEU A 159 4.11 -21.97 4.01
N THR A 160 5.12 -22.77 4.39
CA THR A 160 6.45 -22.74 3.78
C THR A 160 6.59 -23.67 2.57
N GLN A 161 5.61 -24.52 2.30
CA GLN A 161 5.61 -25.42 1.15
C GLN A 161 5.02 -24.73 -0.08
N PHE A 162 5.89 -24.37 -1.02
CA PHE A 162 5.49 -23.75 -2.29
C PHE A 162 5.46 -24.77 -3.42
N THR A 163 4.37 -24.76 -4.18
CA THR A 163 4.33 -25.34 -5.52
C THR A 163 4.86 -24.32 -6.51
N ILE A 164 5.94 -24.67 -7.21
CA ILE A 164 6.66 -23.81 -8.15
C ILE A 164 6.53 -24.40 -9.55
N THR A 165 6.21 -23.56 -10.52
CA THR A 165 6.25 -23.85 -11.96
C THR A 165 7.18 -22.85 -12.65
N GLU A 166 7.21 -22.85 -13.99
CA GLU A 166 8.07 -21.97 -14.79
C GLU A 166 7.83 -20.47 -14.55
N SER A 167 6.59 -20.09 -14.23
CA SER A 167 6.17 -18.67 -14.13
C SER A 167 5.29 -18.39 -12.92
N THR A 168 5.08 -19.39 -12.06
CA THR A 168 4.14 -19.32 -10.95
C THR A 168 4.72 -19.98 -9.70
N MET A 169 4.38 -19.42 -8.55
CA MET A 169 4.73 -19.92 -7.23
C MET A 169 3.53 -19.72 -6.32
N SER A 170 3.07 -20.77 -5.67
CA SER A 170 1.87 -20.71 -4.84
C SER A 170 1.96 -21.58 -3.60
N ASN A 171 1.24 -21.19 -2.56
CA ASN A 171 0.93 -22.01 -1.39
C ASN A 171 -0.56 -21.83 -1.04
N GLN A 172 -0.99 -22.20 0.16
CA GLN A 172 -2.39 -22.05 0.58
C GLN A 172 -2.85 -20.59 0.76
N GLU A 173 -1.92 -19.64 0.93
CA GLU A 173 -2.26 -18.24 1.23
C GLU A 173 -1.97 -17.28 0.07
N VAL A 174 -1.01 -17.61 -0.79
CA VAL A 174 -0.40 -16.67 -1.73
C VAL A 174 -0.21 -17.34 -3.07
N LEU A 175 -0.51 -16.59 -4.13
CA LEU A 175 -0.14 -16.87 -5.51
C LEU A 175 0.74 -15.72 -6.03
N LEU A 176 1.94 -16.07 -6.48
CA LEU A 176 2.87 -15.17 -7.17
C LEU A 176 3.04 -15.68 -8.59
N THR A 177 2.74 -14.85 -9.58
CA THR A 177 2.99 -15.11 -11.00
C THR A 177 3.96 -14.07 -11.53
N TRP A 178 4.90 -14.45 -12.37
CA TRP A 178 5.84 -13.51 -12.98
C TRP A 178 5.95 -13.71 -14.49
N LYS A 179 6.29 -12.62 -15.17
CA LYS A 179 6.60 -12.61 -16.59
C LYS A 179 7.82 -11.73 -16.81
N SER A 180 8.87 -12.33 -17.35
CA SER A 180 10.12 -11.63 -17.66
C SER A 180 10.05 -11.02 -19.06
N HIS A 181 10.41 -9.75 -19.14
CA HIS A 181 10.62 -9.00 -20.36
C HIS A 181 12.07 -8.53 -20.41
N ASP A 182 12.58 -8.16 -21.58
CA ASP A 182 13.99 -7.75 -21.74
C ASP A 182 14.36 -6.54 -20.87
N SER A 183 13.39 -5.66 -20.60
CA SER A 183 13.59 -4.40 -19.86
C SER A 183 13.07 -4.41 -18.43
N HIS A 184 12.21 -5.37 -18.08
CA HIS A 184 11.58 -5.44 -16.76
C HIS A 184 10.96 -6.81 -16.45
N THR A 185 10.56 -7.02 -15.21
CA THR A 185 9.74 -8.18 -14.81
C THR A 185 8.40 -7.71 -14.29
N GLU A 186 7.32 -8.22 -14.85
CA GLU A 186 5.99 -8.06 -14.29
C GLU A 186 5.74 -9.14 -13.24
N ILE A 187 5.32 -8.73 -12.03
CA ILE A 187 4.93 -9.65 -10.96
C ILE A 187 3.50 -9.36 -10.59
N SER A 188 2.67 -10.40 -10.54
CA SER A 188 1.35 -10.34 -9.93
C SER A 188 1.34 -11.15 -8.64
N LEU A 189 0.91 -10.53 -7.54
CA LEU A 189 0.72 -11.16 -6.25
C LEU A 189 -0.77 -11.20 -5.91
N GLU A 190 -1.25 -12.33 -5.42
CA GLU A 190 -2.62 -12.51 -4.98
C GLU A 190 -2.67 -13.25 -3.65
N ILE A 191 -3.53 -12.80 -2.75
CA ILE A 191 -3.83 -13.47 -1.48
C ILE A 191 -5.04 -14.39 -1.69
N LEU A 192 -4.84 -15.70 -1.51
CA LEU A 192 -5.82 -16.76 -1.78
C LEU A 192 -6.72 -17.09 -0.59
N HIS A 193 -6.31 -16.77 0.63
CA HIS A 193 -7.08 -17.01 1.85
C HIS A 193 -7.20 -15.74 2.69
N HIS A 194 -8.43 -15.40 3.09
CA HIS A 194 -8.76 -14.28 3.95
C HIS A 194 -8.93 -14.80 5.39
N LEU A 195 -7.83 -15.02 6.11
CA LEU A 195 -7.90 -15.19 7.57
C LEU A 195 -7.93 -13.82 8.25
#